data_AF-A0A250XL79-F1
#
_entry.id   AF-A0A250XL79-F1
#
_cell.length_a   1.000
_cell.length_b   1.000
_cell.length_c   1.000
_cell.angle_alpha   90.00
_cell.angle_beta   90.00
_cell.angle_gamma   90.00
#
_symmetry.space_group_name_H-M   'P 1'
#
loop_
_entity.id
_entity.type
_entity.pdbx_description
1 polymer ?
#
loop_
_entity_poly.entity_id
_entity_poly.type
_entity_poly.pdbx_seq_one_letter_code
_entity_poly.pdbx_strand_id
1 'polypeptide(L)'
;MQIQIMLGNCGTGEGCFVFEAVVLADYVQIPVLVQRPFVKGRGEYIRLIFEEAGISYEEPGRTGGMEAVASFCWKGGNPHFPARAPPIVQCGDFVLCNTPAIQAYLGKRFGLMPENMEGAAHVESLLNIVTDAVAEGRLAYHPKDYYSSHKGQEEASVSYIKQYVETRLPKYIQYFQDVLAKNPCGGCFLVGDKLSVADLAVFHYMKAAEHHFKEAYESLIINTPLLFMLVQNVSERPKIKAYLSSDRCLPWDTDSMM
;
A
#
# COMPACT_ATOMS: atom_id res chain seq x y z
N MET A 1 0.46 -41.92 -5.93
CA MET A 1 1.88 -41.78 -6.33
C MET A 1 2.11 -40.30 -6.58
N GLN A 2 3.06 -39.72 -5.83
CA GLN A 2 3.16 -38.29 -5.50
C GLN A 2 3.33 -37.36 -6.70
N ILE A 3 2.62 -36.23 -6.66
CA ILE A 3 2.83 -35.06 -7.52
C ILE A 3 3.99 -34.27 -6.91
N GLN A 4 5.10 -34.19 -7.66
CA GLN A 4 6.30 -33.47 -7.26
C GLN A 4 6.16 -32.00 -7.68
N ILE A 5 5.88 -31.13 -6.71
CA ILE A 5 5.84 -29.68 -6.90
C ILE A 5 7.29 -29.19 -6.91
N MET A 6 7.74 -28.68 -8.05
CA MET A 6 9.03 -28.01 -8.19
C MET A 6 8.96 -26.65 -7.51
N LEU A 7 9.47 -26.55 -6.29
CA LEU A 7 9.72 -25.29 -5.61
C LEU A 7 10.99 -24.66 -6.23
N GLY A 8 10.79 -23.63 -7.05
CA GLY A 8 11.87 -22.78 -7.56
C GLY A 8 12.54 -22.04 -6.40
N ASN A 9 13.83 -22.30 -6.22
CA ASN A 9 14.66 -21.74 -5.17
C ASN A 9 14.93 -20.26 -5.48
N CYS A 10 14.34 -19.33 -4.71
CA CYS A 10 14.64 -17.90 -4.81
C CYS A 10 15.91 -17.63 -3.99
N GLY A 11 16.99 -17.24 -4.68
CA GLY A 11 18.37 -17.27 -4.19
C GLY A 11 18.63 -16.51 -2.88
N THR A 12 19.48 -17.12 -2.05
CA THR A 12 19.97 -16.60 -0.77
C THR A 12 21.24 -15.76 -0.93
N GLY A 13 21.34 -14.70 -0.12
CA GLY A 13 22.46 -14.62 0.81
C GLY A 13 23.44 -13.45 0.67
N GLU A 14 24.08 -13.24 -0.47
CA GLU A 14 25.35 -12.48 -0.47
C GLU A 14 25.26 -11.05 -1.04
N GLY A 15 24.19 -10.70 -1.76
CA GLY A 15 23.96 -9.34 -2.27
C GLY A 15 23.27 -8.38 -1.29
N CYS A 16 22.77 -8.89 -0.16
CA CYS A 16 21.92 -8.12 0.76
C CYS A 16 22.70 -7.06 1.55
N PHE A 17 23.92 -7.39 2.00
CA PHE A 17 24.74 -6.50 2.84
C PHE A 17 25.31 -5.29 2.07
N VAL A 18 25.58 -5.44 0.78
CA VAL A 18 26.12 -4.33 -0.04
C VAL A 18 25.01 -3.35 -0.42
N PHE A 19 23.78 -3.83 -0.65
CA PHE A 19 22.64 -2.98 -0.96
C PHE A 19 22.18 -2.16 0.26
N GLU A 20 22.18 -2.75 1.45
CA GLU A 20 21.77 -2.08 2.69
C GLU A 20 22.68 -0.88 3.04
N ALA A 21 23.99 -0.97 2.73
CA ALA A 21 24.95 0.12 2.92
C ALA A 21 24.82 1.24 1.87
N VAL A 22 24.41 0.93 0.64
CA VAL A 22 24.27 1.94 -0.43
C VAL A 22 22.97 2.74 -0.30
N VAL A 23 21.86 2.12 0.12
CA VAL A 23 20.57 2.84 0.31
C VAL A 23 20.61 3.79 1.52
N LEU A 24 21.39 3.48 2.55
CA LEU A 24 21.57 4.36 3.71
C LEU A 24 22.52 5.54 3.42
N ALA A 25 23.40 5.45 2.42
CA ALA A 25 24.38 6.49 2.11
C ALA A 25 23.74 7.78 1.52
N ASP A 26 22.54 7.69 0.94
CA ASP A 26 21.83 8.83 0.34
C ASP A 26 20.84 9.52 1.29
N TYR A 27 20.68 9.02 2.51
CA TYR A 27 19.95 9.74 3.56
C TYR A 27 20.93 10.47 4.46
N VAL A 28 21.22 11.72 4.06
CA VAL A 28 21.84 12.70 4.98
C VAL A 28 20.92 12.95 6.20
N GLN A 29 19.62 12.64 6.10
CA GLN A 29 18.61 12.81 7.15
C GLN A 29 17.55 11.70 7.10
N ILE A 30 17.00 11.29 8.25
CA ILE A 30 15.91 10.30 8.34
C ILE A 30 14.65 10.83 7.63
N PRO A 31 14.01 10.06 6.72
CA PRO A 31 12.78 10.49 6.07
C PRO A 31 11.62 10.65 7.06
N VAL A 32 10.74 11.60 6.78
CA VAL A 32 9.55 11.90 7.59
C VAL A 32 8.30 11.53 6.81
N LEU A 33 7.41 10.73 7.42
CA LEU A 33 6.07 10.46 6.94
C LEU A 33 5.07 11.29 7.76
N VAL A 34 4.44 12.28 7.13
CA VAL A 34 3.34 13.02 7.76
C VAL A 34 2.02 12.34 7.37
N GLN A 35 1.40 11.71 8.35
CA GLN A 35 0.14 10.98 8.20
C GLN A 35 -0.78 11.25 9.41
N ARG A 36 -2.10 11.12 9.22
CA ARG A 36 -3.07 11.18 10.32
C ARG A 36 -2.69 10.19 11.43
N PRO A 37 -2.79 10.60 12.70
CA PRO A 37 -2.34 9.80 13.82
C PRO A 37 -3.24 8.58 14.05
N PHE A 38 -2.65 7.49 14.51
CA PHE A 38 -3.35 6.29 15.02
C PHE A 38 -4.34 5.62 14.08
N VAL A 39 -4.20 5.85 12.77
CA VAL A 39 -4.93 5.12 11.72
C VAL A 39 -3.96 4.56 10.69
N LYS A 40 -4.31 3.42 10.08
CA LYS A 40 -3.61 2.91 8.90
C LYS A 40 -3.66 3.98 7.81
N GLY A 41 -4.85 4.31 7.34
CA GLY A 41 -5.09 5.32 6.33
C GLY A 41 -4.33 5.04 5.03
N ARG A 42 -4.36 6.05 4.17
CA ARG A 42 -3.52 6.11 2.97
C ARG A 42 -2.01 6.08 3.27
N GLY A 43 -1.59 6.31 4.51
CA GLY A 43 -0.19 6.26 4.91
C GLY A 43 0.35 4.85 5.07
N GLU A 44 -0.49 3.84 5.31
CA GLU A 44 -0.03 2.45 5.45
C GLU A 44 0.62 1.92 4.17
N TYR A 45 0.11 2.35 3.00
CA TYR A 45 0.74 2.11 1.69
C TYR A 45 2.20 2.61 1.61
N ILE A 46 2.54 3.64 2.38
CA ILE A 46 3.89 4.21 2.43
C ILE A 46 4.73 3.52 3.52
N ARG A 47 4.13 3.22 4.68
CA ARG A 47 4.80 2.46 5.76
C ARG A 47 5.31 1.12 5.24
N LEU A 48 4.50 0.39 4.49
CA LEU A 48 4.91 -0.90 3.90
C LEU A 48 6.15 -0.80 2.99
N ILE A 49 6.33 0.33 2.29
CA ILE A 49 7.51 0.55 1.44
C ILE A 49 8.76 0.78 2.29
N PHE A 50 8.66 1.63 3.32
CA PHE A 50 9.78 1.85 4.24
C PHE A 50 10.17 0.56 4.97
N GLU A 51 9.18 -0.19 5.46
CA GLU A 51 9.39 -1.44 6.18
C GLU A 51 10.01 -2.52 5.29
N GLU A 52 9.51 -2.70 4.05
CA GLU A 52 10.14 -3.62 3.08
C GLU A 52 11.57 -3.19 2.72
N ALA A 53 11.81 -1.89 2.54
CA ALA A 53 13.15 -1.38 2.25
C ALA A 53 14.10 -1.47 3.45
N GLY A 54 13.58 -1.61 4.69
CA GLY A 54 14.36 -1.54 5.92
C GLY A 54 14.82 -0.12 6.25
N ILE A 55 14.08 0.89 5.79
CA ILE A 55 14.39 2.31 6.00
C ILE A 55 13.63 2.82 7.21
N SER A 56 14.38 3.34 8.19
CA SER A 56 13.80 4.03 9.34
C SER A 56 13.16 5.35 8.90
N TYR A 57 12.02 5.69 9.49
CA TYR A 57 11.31 6.93 9.21
C TYR A 57 10.68 7.49 10.48
N GLU A 58 10.52 8.81 10.54
CA GLU A 58 9.78 9.48 11.60
C GLU A 58 8.32 9.70 11.20
N GLU A 59 7.40 9.67 12.16
CA GLU A 59 5.99 9.91 11.91
C GLU A 59 5.43 10.93 12.91
N PRO A 60 5.54 12.25 12.65
CA PRO A 60 5.20 13.30 13.61
C PRO A 60 3.75 13.25 14.09
N GLY A 61 2.85 12.68 13.29
CA GLY A 61 1.48 12.41 13.71
C GLY A 61 1.42 11.49 14.94
N ARG A 62 2.28 10.48 15.06
CA ARG A 62 2.27 9.53 16.18
C ARG A 62 2.63 10.17 17.53
N THR A 63 3.44 11.22 17.52
CA THR A 63 3.93 11.89 18.74
C THR A 63 3.21 13.22 19.00
N GLY A 64 3.06 14.05 17.98
CA GLY A 64 2.43 15.38 18.06
C GLY A 64 0.96 15.43 17.62
N GLY A 65 0.37 14.29 17.28
CA GLY A 65 -1.06 14.18 16.94
C GLY A 65 -1.46 14.98 15.70
N MET A 66 -2.73 15.37 15.65
CA MET A 66 -3.28 16.16 14.53
C MET A 66 -2.66 17.56 14.42
N GLU A 67 -2.17 18.16 15.52
CA GLU A 67 -1.53 19.47 15.46
C GLU A 67 -0.21 19.42 14.68
N ALA A 68 0.60 18.37 14.87
CA ALA A 68 1.82 18.19 14.07
C ALA A 68 1.50 18.04 12.57
N VAL A 69 0.46 17.28 12.23
CA VAL A 69 0.00 17.10 10.84
C VAL A 69 -0.49 18.44 10.26
N ALA A 70 -1.32 19.18 10.99
CA ALA A 70 -1.88 20.46 10.56
C ALA A 70 -0.80 21.53 10.43
N SER A 71 0.15 21.58 11.38
CA SER A 71 1.30 22.49 11.33
C SER A 71 2.13 22.24 10.07
N PHE A 72 2.41 20.98 9.76
CA PHE A 72 3.15 20.65 8.54
C PHE A 72 2.41 21.09 7.27
N CYS A 73 1.12 20.76 7.16
CA CYS A 73 0.33 21.02 5.96
C CYS A 73 0.05 22.52 5.72
N TRP A 74 -0.12 23.30 6.80
CA TRP A 74 -0.72 24.64 6.72
C TRP A 74 0.09 25.76 7.40
N LYS A 75 1.10 25.44 8.21
CA LYS A 75 1.89 26.43 8.96
C LYS A 75 3.37 26.44 8.57
N GLY A 76 3.69 26.06 7.32
CA GLY A 76 5.02 26.23 6.74
C GLY A 76 5.95 25.02 6.81
N GLY A 77 5.44 23.80 7.04
CA GLY A 77 6.26 22.58 6.99
C GLY A 77 6.67 22.14 5.58
N ASN A 78 6.20 22.82 4.53
CA ASN A 78 6.37 22.42 3.13
C ASN A 78 6.85 23.60 2.24
N PRO A 79 8.01 24.21 2.54
CA PRO A 79 8.41 25.51 1.97
C PRO A 79 8.66 25.50 0.45
N HIS A 80 8.97 24.32 -0.14
CA HIS A 80 9.38 24.21 -1.55
C HIS A 80 8.32 23.56 -2.46
N PHE A 81 7.40 22.76 -1.92
CA PHE A 81 6.31 22.16 -2.68
C PHE A 81 5.03 22.09 -1.84
N PRO A 82 3.87 22.57 -2.34
CA PRO A 82 2.65 22.63 -1.54
C PRO A 82 2.11 21.22 -1.26
N ALA A 83 2.17 20.80 0.00
CA ALA A 83 1.68 19.50 0.48
C ALA A 83 0.59 19.70 1.53
N ARG A 84 -0.68 19.68 1.10
CA ARG A 84 -1.83 20.14 1.91
C ARG A 84 -2.65 19.04 2.56
N ALA A 85 -2.37 17.78 2.22
CA ALA A 85 -3.10 16.64 2.78
C ALA A 85 -2.17 15.44 2.93
N PRO A 86 -2.28 14.68 4.03
CA PRO A 86 -1.57 13.42 4.21
C PRO A 86 -2.07 12.31 3.26
N PRO A 87 -1.20 11.33 2.90
CA PRO A 87 0.19 11.21 3.34
C PRO A 87 1.13 12.17 2.60
N ILE A 88 2.17 12.60 3.31
CA ILE A 88 3.28 13.41 2.78
C ILE A 88 4.59 12.75 3.19
N VAL A 89 5.56 12.69 2.28
CA VAL A 89 6.93 12.30 2.60
C VAL A 89 7.86 13.50 2.45
N GLN A 90 8.72 13.70 3.44
CA GLN A 90 9.81 14.66 3.38
C GLN A 90 11.15 13.91 3.48
N CYS A 91 12.11 14.32 2.64
CA CYS A 91 13.49 13.84 2.64
C CYS A 91 14.41 15.07 2.50
N GLY A 92 14.90 15.60 3.62
CA GLY A 92 15.57 16.91 3.64
C GLY A 92 14.61 18.01 3.17
N ASP A 93 15.03 18.79 2.17
CA ASP A 93 14.21 19.88 1.60
C ASP A 93 13.17 19.39 0.58
N PHE A 94 13.27 18.12 0.14
CA PHE A 94 12.31 17.53 -0.79
C PHE A 94 11.03 17.13 -0.05
N VAL A 95 9.88 17.58 -0.57
CA VAL A 95 8.54 17.25 -0.06
C VAL A 95 7.67 16.74 -1.20
N LEU A 96 6.96 15.65 -0.95
CA LEU A 96 6.03 15.05 -1.91
C LEU A 96 4.75 14.59 -1.21
N CYS A 97 3.59 14.91 -1.79
CA CYS A 97 2.28 14.40 -1.37
C CYS A 97 1.68 13.49 -2.43
N ASN A 98 0.50 12.92 -2.13
CA ASN A 98 -0.25 11.95 -2.94
C ASN A 98 0.34 10.53 -2.89
N THR A 99 -0.46 9.58 -2.40
CA THR A 99 -0.07 8.18 -2.22
C THR A 99 0.62 7.57 -3.45
N PRO A 100 0.03 7.54 -4.66
CA PRO A 100 0.67 6.89 -5.80
C PRO A 100 1.98 7.58 -6.24
N ALA A 101 2.06 8.91 -6.13
CA ALA A 101 3.28 9.66 -6.46
C ALA A 101 4.41 9.34 -5.47
N ILE A 102 4.11 9.30 -4.17
CA ILE A 102 5.06 8.90 -3.14
C ILE A 102 5.52 7.46 -3.36
N GLN A 103 4.59 6.53 -3.62
CA GLN A 103 4.91 5.13 -3.87
C GLN A 103 5.84 4.97 -5.08
N ALA A 104 5.58 5.67 -6.19
CA ALA A 104 6.45 5.64 -7.36
C ALA A 104 7.85 6.23 -7.07
N TYR A 105 7.91 7.36 -6.35
CA TYR A 105 9.17 7.99 -5.96
C TYR A 105 10.03 7.08 -5.07
N LEU A 106 9.44 6.54 -4.00
CA LEU A 106 10.15 5.63 -3.09
C LEU A 106 10.47 4.29 -3.77
N GLY A 107 9.59 3.83 -4.67
CA GLY A 107 9.81 2.63 -5.46
C GLY A 107 11.06 2.73 -6.32
N LYS A 108 11.23 3.85 -7.06
CA LYS A 108 12.46 4.14 -7.81
C LYS A 108 13.66 4.26 -6.87
N ARG A 109 13.52 4.98 -5.75
CA ARG A 109 14.61 5.24 -4.80
C ARG A 109 15.13 3.98 -4.12
N PHE A 110 14.27 3.00 -3.83
CA PHE A 110 14.63 1.79 -3.09
C PHE A 110 14.75 0.54 -3.95
N GLY A 111 14.74 0.68 -5.28
CA GLY A 111 14.83 -0.47 -6.20
C GLY A 111 13.60 -1.38 -6.16
N LEU A 112 12.43 -0.84 -5.79
CA LEU A 112 11.13 -1.51 -5.77
C LEU A 112 10.28 -1.11 -7.00
N MET A 113 10.94 -0.88 -8.13
CA MET A 113 10.34 -0.59 -9.42
C MET A 113 11.18 -1.19 -10.56
N PRO A 114 10.55 -1.59 -11.68
CA PRO A 114 11.29 -1.96 -12.89
C PRO A 114 12.15 -0.81 -13.41
N GLU A 115 13.34 -1.14 -13.94
CA GLU A 115 14.27 -0.16 -14.51
C GLU A 115 13.85 0.30 -15.91
N ASN A 116 13.15 -0.55 -16.67
CA ASN A 116 12.64 -0.20 -18.00
C ASN A 116 11.39 0.68 -17.88
N MET A 117 11.24 1.60 -18.85
CA MET A 117 10.22 2.64 -18.82
C MET A 117 8.80 2.06 -18.84
N GLU A 118 8.55 1.03 -19.64
CA GLU A 118 7.23 0.40 -19.80
C GLU A 118 6.80 -0.32 -18.52
N GLY A 119 7.70 -1.09 -17.91
CA GLY A 119 7.46 -1.75 -16.63
C GLY A 119 7.21 -0.74 -15.51
N ALA A 120 8.00 0.34 -15.46
CA ALA A 120 7.78 1.43 -14.53
C ALA A 120 6.40 2.09 -14.71
N ALA A 121 6.00 2.35 -15.96
CA ALA A 121 4.68 2.91 -16.27
C ALA A 121 3.53 1.97 -15.91
N HIS A 122 3.70 0.65 -16.10
CA HIS A 122 2.71 -0.33 -15.63
C HIS A 122 2.57 -0.35 -14.12
N VAL A 123 3.68 -0.27 -13.37
CA VAL A 123 3.63 -0.12 -11.91
C VAL A 123 2.90 1.15 -11.51
N GLU A 124 3.25 2.30 -12.09
CA GLU A 124 2.57 3.58 -11.81
C GLU A 124 1.07 3.52 -12.13
N SER A 125 0.67 2.87 -13.23
CA SER A 125 -0.74 2.62 -13.57
C SER A 125 -1.45 1.81 -12.48
N LEU A 126 -0.85 0.71 -12.01
CA LEU A 126 -1.41 -0.11 -10.94
C LEU A 126 -1.58 0.66 -9.63
N LEU A 127 -0.63 1.53 -9.27
CA LEU A 127 -0.74 2.38 -8.08
C LEU A 127 -1.95 3.32 -8.14
N ASN A 128 -2.23 3.88 -9.32
CA ASN A 128 -3.41 4.72 -9.54
C ASN A 128 -4.70 3.89 -9.47
N ILE A 129 -4.73 2.69 -10.07
CA ILE A 129 -5.89 1.80 -10.01
C ILE A 129 -6.21 1.37 -8.57
N VAL A 130 -5.19 1.05 -7.77
CA VAL A 130 -5.39 0.76 -6.33
C VAL A 130 -5.95 2.00 -5.61
N THR A 131 -5.46 3.19 -5.94
CA THR A 131 -5.95 4.45 -5.35
C THR A 131 -7.44 4.68 -5.64
N ASP A 132 -7.88 4.38 -6.87
CA ASP A 132 -9.29 4.45 -7.28
C ASP A 132 -10.14 3.39 -6.57
N ALA A 133 -9.63 2.15 -6.48
CA ALA A 133 -10.32 1.06 -5.79
C ALA A 133 -10.57 1.38 -4.31
N VAL A 134 -9.57 1.94 -3.64
CA VAL A 134 -9.67 2.42 -2.25
C VAL A 134 -10.65 3.58 -2.14
N ALA A 135 -10.61 4.54 -3.07
CA ALA A 135 -11.51 5.69 -3.04
C ALA A 135 -12.97 5.28 -3.20
N GLU A 136 -13.27 4.35 -4.11
CA GLU A 136 -14.62 3.85 -4.33
C GLU A 136 -15.16 3.07 -3.13
N GLY A 137 -14.37 2.14 -2.58
CA GLY A 137 -14.84 1.40 -1.42
C GLY A 137 -14.92 2.27 -0.16
N ARG A 138 -14.10 3.32 -0.04
CA ARG A 138 -14.31 4.37 0.98
C ARG A 138 -15.65 5.08 0.78
N LEU A 139 -15.99 5.50 -0.44
CA LEU A 139 -17.24 6.21 -0.72
C LEU A 139 -18.47 5.38 -0.31
N ALA A 140 -18.39 4.06 -0.36
CA ALA A 140 -19.45 3.19 0.11
C ALA A 140 -19.78 3.38 1.61
N TYR A 141 -18.77 3.66 2.44
CA TYR A 141 -18.94 3.97 3.88
C TYR A 141 -19.34 5.43 4.14
N HIS A 142 -19.07 6.35 3.22
CA HIS A 142 -19.33 7.78 3.42
C HIS A 142 -20.26 8.41 2.37
N PRO A 143 -21.48 7.89 2.16
CA PRO A 143 -22.37 8.34 1.08
C PRO A 143 -23.03 9.70 1.30
N LYS A 144 -23.15 10.18 2.54
CA LYS A 144 -23.80 11.46 2.87
C LYS A 144 -22.82 12.60 2.97
N ASP A 145 -21.77 12.39 3.77
CA ASP A 145 -20.71 13.37 3.96
C ASP A 145 -19.37 12.64 4.04
N TYR A 146 -18.54 12.93 3.02
CA TYR A 146 -17.20 12.39 2.81
C TYR A 146 -16.26 12.64 4.00
N TYR A 147 -16.45 13.73 4.75
CA TYR A 147 -15.57 14.12 5.85
C TYR A 147 -16.09 13.71 7.22
N SER A 148 -17.34 13.25 7.31
CA SER A 148 -17.93 12.75 8.55
C SER A 148 -17.64 11.26 8.78
N SER A 149 -17.62 10.83 10.04
CA SER A 149 -17.46 9.42 10.40
C SER A 149 -18.62 8.56 9.87
N HIS A 150 -18.32 7.31 9.52
CA HIS A 150 -19.31 6.30 9.12
C HIS A 150 -20.38 6.07 10.18
N LYS A 151 -20.04 6.19 11.47
CA LYS A 151 -20.99 6.05 12.60
C LYS A 151 -22.24 6.94 12.48
N GLY A 152 -22.13 8.10 11.82
CA GLY A 152 -23.26 9.01 11.59
C GLY A 152 -24.11 8.70 10.36
N GLN A 153 -23.72 7.70 9.57
CA GLN A 153 -24.31 7.38 8.26
C GLN A 153 -24.39 5.88 7.95
N GLU A 154 -24.31 5.03 8.99
CA GLU A 154 -24.32 3.55 8.85
C GLU A 154 -25.54 3.05 8.06
N GLU A 155 -26.76 3.46 8.44
CA GLU A 155 -27.99 3.05 7.74
C GLU A 155 -27.97 3.43 6.26
N ALA A 156 -27.47 4.63 5.93
CA ALA A 156 -27.39 5.08 4.56
C ALA A 156 -26.33 4.31 3.76
N SER A 157 -25.23 3.90 4.40
CA SER A 157 -24.13 3.18 3.78
C SER A 157 -24.48 1.76 3.32
N VAL A 158 -25.49 1.11 3.92
CA VAL A 158 -25.83 -0.30 3.64
C VAL A 158 -26.03 -0.56 2.14
N SER A 159 -26.80 0.28 1.46
CA SER A 159 -27.08 0.13 0.03
C SER A 159 -25.85 0.36 -0.85
N TYR A 160 -24.97 1.30 -0.48
CA TYR A 160 -23.75 1.61 -1.21
C TYR A 160 -22.66 0.57 -1.00
N ILE A 161 -22.53 0.04 0.23
CA ILE A 161 -21.65 -1.09 0.54
C ILE A 161 -22.08 -2.30 -0.29
N LYS A 162 -23.38 -2.63 -0.28
CA LYS A 162 -23.94 -3.71 -1.11
C LYS A 162 -23.60 -3.50 -2.59
N GLN A 163 -23.85 -2.31 -3.12
CA GLN A 163 -23.53 -1.99 -4.52
C GLN A 163 -22.03 -2.15 -4.81
N TYR A 164 -21.15 -1.67 -3.94
CA TYR A 164 -19.71 -1.79 -4.11
C TYR A 164 -19.25 -3.26 -4.14
N VAL A 165 -19.71 -4.09 -3.20
CA VAL A 165 -19.32 -5.52 -3.14
C VAL A 165 -19.89 -6.34 -4.29
N GLU A 166 -21.06 -5.97 -4.82
CA GLU A 166 -21.68 -6.67 -5.96
C GLU A 166 -21.13 -6.22 -7.32
N THR A 167 -20.57 -5.01 -7.42
CA THR A 167 -20.26 -4.41 -8.74
C THR A 167 -18.84 -3.95 -8.96
N ARG A 168 -18.12 -3.51 -7.91
CA ARG A 168 -16.79 -2.87 -8.05
C ARG A 168 -15.69 -3.75 -7.47
N LEU A 169 -15.85 -4.24 -6.25
CA LEU A 169 -14.87 -5.13 -5.61
C LEU A 169 -14.53 -6.36 -6.49
N PRO A 170 -15.50 -7.08 -7.10
CA PRO A 170 -15.19 -8.21 -7.96
C PRO A 170 -14.36 -7.84 -9.20
N LYS A 171 -14.59 -6.64 -9.76
CA LYS A 171 -13.86 -6.16 -10.95
C LYS A 171 -12.41 -5.83 -10.62
N TYR A 172 -12.16 -5.19 -9.49
CA TYR A 172 -10.79 -4.90 -9.05
C TYR A 172 -10.01 -6.19 -8.73
N ILE A 173 -10.61 -7.10 -7.97
CA ILE A 173 -9.99 -8.39 -7.63
C ILE A 173 -9.71 -9.21 -8.90
N GLN A 174 -10.67 -9.32 -9.81
CA GLN A 174 -10.45 -10.03 -11.08
C GLN A 174 -9.39 -9.34 -11.94
N TYR A 175 -9.35 -8.00 -11.97
CA TYR A 175 -8.34 -7.26 -12.72
C TYR A 175 -6.92 -7.59 -12.23
N PHE A 176 -6.67 -7.59 -10.92
CA PHE A 176 -5.35 -7.93 -10.39
C PHE A 176 -4.97 -9.41 -10.63
N GLN A 177 -5.95 -10.32 -10.55
CA GLN A 177 -5.78 -11.71 -10.97
C GLN A 177 -5.36 -11.82 -12.45
N ASP A 178 -6.01 -11.06 -13.33
CA ASP A 178 -5.70 -11.05 -14.77
C ASP A 178 -4.31 -10.45 -15.06
N VAL A 179 -3.91 -9.42 -14.32
CA VAL A 179 -2.56 -8.83 -14.40
C VAL A 179 -1.50 -9.89 -14.08
N LEU A 180 -1.68 -10.64 -12.98
CA LEU A 180 -0.77 -11.74 -12.62
C LEU A 180 -0.77 -12.85 -13.67
N ALA A 181 -1.94 -13.26 -14.15
CA ALA A 181 -2.06 -14.32 -15.16
C ALA A 181 -1.40 -13.96 -16.50
N LYS A 182 -1.40 -12.67 -16.85
CA LYS A 182 -0.82 -12.16 -18.10
C LYS A 182 0.64 -11.72 -17.94
N ASN A 183 1.21 -11.74 -16.73
CA ASN A 183 2.62 -11.39 -16.54
C ASN A 183 3.51 -12.46 -17.20
N PRO A 184 4.35 -12.10 -18.20
CA PRO A 184 5.21 -13.05 -18.90
C PRO A 184 6.29 -13.68 -18.01
N CYS A 185 6.53 -13.15 -16.81
CA CYS A 185 7.52 -13.64 -15.84
C CYS A 185 6.96 -14.64 -14.82
N GLY A 186 5.83 -15.29 -15.11
CA GLY A 186 5.31 -16.39 -14.29
C GLY A 186 4.37 -15.99 -13.15
N GLY A 187 3.85 -14.76 -13.16
CA GLY A 187 2.72 -14.35 -12.30
C GLY A 187 2.95 -14.37 -10.78
N CYS A 188 4.21 -14.38 -10.33
CA CYS A 188 4.56 -14.29 -8.91
C CYS A 188 4.49 -12.85 -8.37
N PHE A 189 4.71 -11.88 -9.25
CA PHE A 189 4.59 -10.43 -9.01
C PHE A 189 3.69 -9.82 -10.09
N LEU A 190 3.14 -8.64 -9.84
CA LEU A 190 2.24 -7.96 -10.79
C LEU A 190 2.97 -7.55 -12.08
N VAL A 191 4.21 -7.08 -11.97
CA VAL A 191 5.01 -6.61 -13.12
C VAL A 191 6.43 -7.16 -13.03
N GLY A 192 6.86 -7.87 -14.08
CA GLY A 192 8.21 -8.43 -14.13
C GLY A 192 8.40 -9.60 -13.17
N ASP A 193 9.66 -9.84 -12.78
CA ASP A 193 10.12 -11.00 -12.00
C ASP A 193 10.53 -10.64 -10.56
N LYS A 194 10.30 -9.41 -10.12
CA LYS A 194 10.70 -8.89 -8.80
C LYS A 194 9.56 -8.16 -8.11
N LEU A 195 9.63 -8.10 -6.78
CA LEU A 195 8.73 -7.30 -5.97
C LEU A 195 8.82 -5.82 -6.36
N SER A 196 7.65 -5.20 -6.48
CA SER A 196 7.50 -3.77 -6.69
C SER A 196 6.55 -3.14 -5.67
N VAL A 197 6.53 -1.81 -5.64
CA VAL A 197 5.55 -1.05 -4.84
C VAL A 197 4.10 -1.34 -5.23
N ALA A 198 3.83 -1.84 -6.44
CA ALA A 198 2.48 -2.27 -6.84
C ALA A 198 2.04 -3.52 -6.07
N ASP A 199 2.94 -4.47 -5.83
CA ASP A 199 2.64 -5.70 -5.09
C ASP A 199 2.28 -5.39 -3.63
N LEU A 200 3.03 -4.46 -3.02
CA LEU A 200 2.75 -3.96 -1.66
C LEU A 200 1.41 -3.21 -1.61
N ALA A 201 1.08 -2.43 -2.63
CA ALA A 201 -0.17 -1.69 -2.72
C ALA A 201 -1.38 -2.63 -2.84
N VAL A 202 -1.31 -3.61 -3.75
CA VAL A 202 -2.37 -4.61 -3.94
C VAL A 202 -2.50 -5.48 -2.69
N PHE A 203 -1.39 -5.92 -2.09
CA PHE A 203 -1.41 -6.62 -0.81
C PHE A 203 -2.23 -5.87 0.24
N HIS A 204 -1.94 -4.58 0.43
CA HIS A 204 -2.64 -3.80 1.45
C HIS A 204 -4.12 -3.59 1.13
N TYR A 205 -4.46 -3.33 -0.14
CA TYR A 205 -5.85 -3.25 -0.60
C TYR A 205 -6.61 -4.56 -0.33
N MET A 206 -5.99 -5.71 -0.58
CA MET A 206 -6.61 -7.01 -0.32
C MET A 206 -6.81 -7.25 1.17
N LYS A 207 -5.87 -6.85 2.03
CA LYS A 207 -6.06 -6.91 3.50
C LYS A 207 -7.18 -5.98 3.97
N ALA A 208 -7.35 -4.81 3.34
CA ALA A 208 -8.48 -3.93 3.61
C ALA A 208 -9.81 -4.59 3.19
N ALA A 209 -9.86 -5.18 1.99
CA ALA A 209 -11.04 -5.88 1.50
C ALA A 209 -11.43 -7.08 2.38
N GLU A 210 -10.45 -7.86 2.82
CA GLU A 210 -10.63 -8.97 3.76
C GLU A 210 -11.24 -8.50 5.09
N HIS A 211 -10.78 -7.36 5.62
CA HIS A 211 -11.27 -6.84 6.88
C HIS A 211 -12.69 -6.25 6.77
N HIS A 212 -12.92 -5.41 5.76
CA HIS A 212 -14.14 -4.60 5.65
C HIS A 212 -15.27 -5.28 4.87
N PHE A 213 -14.95 -6.21 3.97
CA PHE A 213 -15.90 -6.89 3.08
C PHE A 213 -15.72 -8.42 3.13
N LYS A 214 -15.51 -8.97 4.33
CA LYS A 214 -15.08 -10.36 4.57
C LYS A 214 -15.80 -11.41 3.71
N GLU A 215 -17.13 -11.47 3.75
CA GLU A 215 -17.90 -12.49 3.02
C GLU A 215 -17.69 -12.39 1.50
N ALA A 216 -17.70 -11.16 0.97
CA ALA A 216 -17.44 -10.92 -0.45
C ALA A 216 -16.00 -11.28 -0.80
N TYR A 217 -15.02 -10.87 0.01
CA TYR A 217 -13.61 -11.21 -0.16
C TYR A 217 -13.39 -12.73 -0.20
N GLU A 218 -13.92 -13.47 0.77
CA GLU A 218 -13.80 -14.93 0.86
C GLU A 218 -14.38 -15.61 -0.39
N SER A 219 -15.52 -15.14 -0.90
CA SER A 219 -16.12 -15.69 -2.13
C SER A 219 -15.28 -15.43 -3.40
N LEU A 220 -14.61 -14.28 -3.47
CA LEU A 220 -13.85 -13.85 -4.63
C LEU A 220 -12.43 -14.43 -4.64
N ILE A 221 -11.79 -14.53 -3.46
CA ILE A 221 -10.39 -14.96 -3.36
C ILE A 221 -10.22 -16.43 -3.75
N ILE A 222 -11.24 -17.28 -3.52
CA ILE A 222 -11.25 -18.69 -3.92
C ILE A 222 -11.09 -18.85 -5.44
N ASN A 223 -11.62 -17.91 -6.22
CA ASN A 223 -11.56 -17.93 -7.68
C ASN A 223 -10.39 -17.12 -8.26
N THR A 224 -9.53 -16.57 -7.40
CA THR A 224 -8.37 -15.76 -7.79
C THR A 224 -7.07 -16.27 -7.14
N PRO A 225 -6.64 -17.51 -7.49
CA PRO A 225 -5.55 -18.18 -6.79
C PRO A 225 -4.18 -17.50 -6.95
N LEU A 226 -3.91 -16.82 -8.07
CA LEU A 226 -2.64 -16.09 -8.22
C LEU A 226 -2.61 -14.88 -7.29
N LEU A 227 -3.72 -14.17 -7.19
CA LEU A 227 -3.84 -13.02 -6.30
C LEU A 227 -3.77 -13.45 -4.83
N PHE A 228 -4.41 -14.57 -4.47
CA PHE A 228 -4.24 -15.18 -3.16
C PHE A 228 -2.76 -15.45 -2.85
N MET A 229 -2.04 -16.10 -3.79
CA MET A 229 -0.62 -16.39 -3.61
C MET A 229 0.24 -15.13 -3.51
N LEU A 230 -0.05 -14.08 -4.28
CA LEU A 230 0.61 -12.77 -4.13
C LEU A 230 0.46 -12.25 -2.70
N VAL A 231 -0.77 -12.25 -2.16
CA VAL A 231 -1.04 -11.76 -0.80
C VAL A 231 -0.27 -12.57 0.24
N GLN A 232 -0.26 -13.90 0.12
CA GLN A 232 0.49 -14.78 1.03
C GLN A 232 2.00 -14.51 0.95
N ASN A 233 2.55 -14.46 -0.27
CA ASN A 233 3.97 -14.24 -0.50
C ASN A 233 4.44 -12.91 0.07
N VAL A 234 3.65 -11.83 -0.10
CA VAL A 234 3.97 -10.51 0.48
C VAL A 234 3.90 -10.55 2.01
N SER A 235 2.89 -11.19 2.60
CA SER A 235 2.78 -11.29 4.07
C SER A 235 3.91 -12.07 4.74
N GLU A 236 4.50 -13.04 4.03
CA GLU A 236 5.56 -13.90 4.54
C GLU A 236 6.97 -13.33 4.32
N ARG A 237 7.10 -12.17 3.66
CA ARG A 237 8.40 -11.51 3.53
C ARG A 237 8.92 -11.14 4.93
N PRO A 238 10.19 -11.42 5.27
CA PRO A 238 10.67 -11.27 6.64
C PRO A 238 10.42 -9.90 7.28
N LYS A 239 10.71 -8.81 6.54
CA LYS A 239 10.52 -7.44 7.01
C LYS A 239 9.05 -7.06 7.15
N ILE A 240 8.22 -7.42 6.18
CA ILE A 240 6.76 -7.21 6.24
C ILE A 240 6.14 -8.00 7.39
N LYS A 241 6.46 -9.30 7.51
CA LYS A 241 5.96 -10.17 8.59
C LYS A 241 6.30 -9.62 9.97
N ALA A 242 7.53 -9.14 10.15
CA ALA A 242 7.98 -8.49 11.38
C ALA A 242 7.19 -7.20 11.65
N TYR A 243 7.00 -6.35 10.65
CA TYR A 243 6.19 -5.13 10.78
C TYR A 243 4.75 -5.44 11.17
N LEU A 244 4.09 -6.35 10.45
CA LEU A 244 2.70 -6.74 10.68
C LEU A 244 2.45 -7.29 12.09
N SER A 245 3.48 -7.86 12.72
CA SER A 245 3.43 -8.41 14.08
C SER A 245 3.84 -7.41 15.17
N SER A 246 4.22 -6.19 14.80
CA SER A 246 4.72 -5.17 15.72
C SER A 246 3.66 -4.13 16.09
N ASP A 247 3.87 -3.43 17.21
CA ASP A 247 3.03 -2.29 17.62
C ASP A 247 3.08 -1.11 16.63
N ARG A 248 4.01 -1.12 15.66
CA ARG A 248 4.03 -0.11 14.60
C ARG A 248 2.91 -0.32 13.59
N CYS A 249 2.50 -1.55 13.34
CA CYS A 249 1.37 -1.87 12.46
C CYS A 249 0.06 -1.61 13.22
N LEU A 250 -0.57 -0.48 12.89
CA LEU A 250 -1.81 -0.06 13.55
C LEU A 250 -2.94 -1.06 13.26
N PRO A 251 -3.94 -1.24 14.13
CA PRO A 251 -5.11 -2.03 13.82
C PRO A 251 -5.95 -1.38 12.71
N TRP A 252 -6.80 -2.17 12.06
CA TRP A 252 -7.86 -1.61 11.20
C TRP A 252 -8.88 -0.85 12.05
N ASP A 253 -9.37 0.27 11.52
CA ASP A 253 -10.51 0.97 12.12
C ASP A 253 -11.84 0.42 11.56
N THR A 254 -12.96 0.95 12.05
CA THR A 254 -14.30 0.57 11.60
C THR A 254 -14.94 1.63 10.71
N ASP A 255 -14.22 2.70 10.36
CA ASP A 255 -14.78 3.86 9.67
C ASP A 255 -14.83 3.63 8.15
N SER A 256 -13.76 3.09 7.57
CA SER A 256 -13.74 2.71 6.15
C SER A 256 -12.51 1.86 5.81
N MET A 257 -12.39 1.40 4.56
CA MET A 257 -11.25 0.63 4.07
C MET A 257 -9.91 1.39 3.91
N MET A 258 -9.70 2.46 4.68
CA MET A 258 -8.49 3.29 4.68
C MET A 258 -7.89 3.42 6.06
#